data_AF-A0A497RKB1-F1
#
_entry.id   AF-A0A497RKB1-F1
#
_cell.length_a   1.000
_cell.length_b   1.000
_cell.length_c   1.000
_cell.angle_alpha   90.00
_cell.angle_beta   90.00
_cell.angle_gamma   90.00
#
_symmetry.space_group_name_H-M   'P 1'
#
loop_
_entity.id
_entity.type
_entity.pdbx_description
1 polymer ?
#
loop_
_entity_poly.entity_id
_entity_poly.type
_entity_poly.pdbx_seq_one_letter_code
_entity_poly.pdbx_strand_id
1 'polypeptide(L)'
;MALLDDKRRARRFYRYFSKVYDFVNPIFYSEEMRRKVVDMANVKEGDLVLEVGCGTGFTTYEIVRRVKDVVAIDITPEQISKAVKRFPDVNFLMGDAENLPFKD
;
A
#
# COMPACT_ATOMS: atom_id res chain seq x y z
N MET A 1 -19.99 -5.36 -2.47
CA MET A 1 -20.43 -4.02 -2.95
C MET A 1 -20.05 -4.03 -4.42
N ALA A 2 -21.01 -4.20 -5.33
CA ALA A 2 -20.83 -4.84 -6.66
C ALA A 2 -19.76 -4.27 -7.62
N LEU A 3 -19.14 -3.14 -7.25
CA LEU A 3 -18.07 -2.49 -8.02
C LEU A 3 -16.68 -3.09 -7.75
N LEU A 4 -16.41 -3.55 -6.52
CA LEU A 4 -15.11 -4.07 -6.10
C LEU A 4 -15.04 -5.61 -6.12
N ASP A 5 -16.20 -6.27 -6.28
CA ASP A 5 -16.30 -7.73 -6.25
C ASP A 5 -15.70 -8.41 -7.50
N ASP A 6 -15.40 -7.65 -8.58
CA ASP A 6 -14.71 -8.13 -9.78
C ASP A 6 -13.33 -7.47 -9.92
N LYS A 7 -12.28 -8.30 -10.05
CA LYS A 7 -10.87 -7.88 -10.11
C LYS A 7 -10.57 -6.89 -11.23
N ARG A 8 -11.17 -7.07 -12.41
CA ARG A 8 -10.96 -6.16 -13.55
C ARG A 8 -11.63 -4.82 -13.28
N ARG A 9 -12.80 -4.81 -12.64
CA ARG A 9 -13.48 -3.59 -12.20
C ARG A 9 -12.73 -2.90 -11.07
N ALA A 10 -12.22 -3.63 -10.09
CA ALA A 10 -11.38 -3.10 -9.01
C ALA A 10 -10.11 -2.44 -9.56
N ARG A 11 -9.35 -3.12 -10.43
CA ARG A 11 -8.18 -2.52 -11.12
C ARG A 11 -8.55 -1.27 -11.89
N ARG A 12 -9.65 -1.29 -12.64
CA ARG A 12 -10.11 -0.12 -13.40
C ARG A 12 -10.52 1.03 -12.49
N PHE A 13 -11.22 0.73 -11.39
CA PHE A 13 -11.61 1.71 -10.38
C PHE A 13 -10.38 2.38 -9.77
N TYR A 14 -9.42 1.61 -9.23
CA TYR A 14 -8.21 2.15 -8.63
C TYR A 14 -7.32 2.90 -9.63
N ARG A 15 -7.25 2.46 -10.91
CA ARG A 15 -6.55 3.22 -11.96
C ARG A 15 -7.06 4.66 -12.07
N TYR A 16 -8.37 4.87 -12.09
CA TYR A 16 -8.95 6.22 -12.19
C TYR A 16 -9.02 6.94 -10.84
N PHE A 17 -9.34 6.21 -9.77
CA PHE A 17 -9.45 6.76 -8.42
C PHE A 17 -8.09 7.19 -7.86
N SER A 18 -6.98 6.57 -8.27
CA SER A 18 -5.60 6.95 -7.88
C SER A 18 -5.26 8.43 -8.10
N LYS A 19 -5.93 9.09 -9.06
CA LYS A 19 -5.73 10.52 -9.36
C LYS A 19 -6.31 11.43 -8.29
N VAL A 20 -7.40 11.01 -7.65
CA VAL A 20 -8.08 11.75 -6.57
C VAL A 20 -7.83 11.14 -5.19
N TYR A 21 -7.23 9.95 -5.13
CA TYR A 21 -7.01 9.17 -3.93
C TYR A 21 -6.31 9.96 -2.83
N ASP A 22 -5.18 10.60 -3.14
CA ASP A 22 -4.42 11.35 -2.13
C ASP A 22 -5.24 12.51 -1.51
N PHE A 23 -6.23 13.03 -2.22
CA PHE A 23 -7.10 14.12 -1.77
C PHE A 23 -8.29 13.62 -0.91
N VAL A 24 -8.85 12.46 -1.24
CA VAL A 24 -10.01 11.89 -0.53
C VAL A 24 -9.63 10.88 0.55
N ASN A 25 -8.44 10.28 0.48
CA ASN A 25 -7.99 9.27 1.42
C ASN A 25 -8.04 9.75 2.88
N PRO A 26 -7.65 11.00 3.24
CA PRO A 26 -7.77 11.48 4.61
C PRO A 26 -9.20 11.51 5.17
N ILE A 27 -10.23 11.50 4.30
CA ILE A 27 -11.65 11.50 4.71
C ILE A 27 -12.07 10.12 5.22
N PHE A 28 -11.48 9.04 4.69
CA PHE A 28 -11.84 7.65 5.02
C PHE A 28 -10.77 6.91 5.82
N TYR A 29 -9.51 7.31 5.66
CA TYR A 29 -8.35 6.71 6.30
C TYR A 29 -7.42 7.80 6.79
N SER A 30 -7.64 8.21 8.04
CA SER A 30 -6.92 9.30 8.69
C SER A 30 -5.52 8.89 9.13
N GLU A 31 -4.68 9.87 9.46
CA GLU A 31 -3.35 9.61 10.04
C GLU A 31 -3.42 8.85 11.36
N GLU A 32 -4.48 9.06 12.16
CA GLU A 32 -4.69 8.32 13.40
C GLU A 32 -4.99 6.85 13.13
N MET A 33 -5.85 6.55 12.14
CA MET A 33 -6.12 5.19 11.72
C MET A 33 -4.86 4.52 11.18
N ARG A 34 -4.07 5.24 10.37
CA ARG A 34 -2.77 4.75 9.88
C ARG A 34 -1.84 4.35 11.03
N ARG A 35 -1.65 5.23 12.03
CA ARG A 35 -0.82 4.93 13.19
C ARG A 35 -1.33 3.71 13.95
N LYS A 36 -2.63 3.65 14.24
CA LYS A 36 -3.26 2.52 14.93
C LYS A 36 -3.04 1.19 14.20
N VAL A 37 -3.17 1.16 12.88
CA VAL A 37 -2.93 -0.06 12.08
C VAL A 37 -1.49 -0.54 12.23
N VAL A 38 -0.51 0.35 12.15
CA VAL A 38 0.91 -0.02 12.31
C VAL A 38 1.24 -0.37 13.76
N ASP A 39 0.60 0.27 14.74
CA ASP A 39 0.71 -0.09 16.17
C ASP A 39 0.18 -1.50 16.42
N MET A 40 -0.98 -1.84 15.85
CA MET A 40 -1.59 -3.17 15.95
C MET A 40 -0.75 -4.25 15.28
N ALA A 41 -0.09 -3.93 14.15
CA ALA A 41 0.85 -4.84 13.50
C ALA A 41 2.10 -5.12 14.35
N ASN A 42 2.39 -4.25 15.33
CA ASN A 42 3.49 -4.41 16.29
C ASN A 42 4.85 -4.70 15.65
N VAL A 43 5.11 -4.07 14.50
CA VAL A 43 6.38 -4.18 13.77
C VAL A 43 7.50 -3.55 14.58
N LYS A 44 8.67 -4.19 14.58
CA LYS A 44 9.85 -3.81 15.36
C LYS A 44 11.06 -3.64 14.45
N GLU A 45 12.01 -2.84 14.91
CA GLU A 45 13.29 -2.70 14.22
C GLU A 45 13.94 -4.06 13.98
N GLY A 46 14.36 -4.32 12.75
CA GLY A 46 14.90 -5.60 12.29
C GLY A 46 13.86 -6.54 11.67
N ASP A 47 12.57 -6.27 11.77
CA ASP A 47 11.54 -7.04 11.07
C ASP A 47 11.60 -6.80 9.55
N LEU A 48 11.35 -7.87 8.79
CA LEU A 48 11.06 -7.82 7.36
C LEU A 48 9.54 -7.72 7.16
N VAL A 49 9.07 -6.63 6.58
CA VAL A 49 7.64 -6.34 6.43
C VAL A 49 7.19 -6.44 4.98
N LEU A 50 6.10 -7.18 4.74
CA LEU A 50 5.36 -7.17 3.48
C LEU A 50 4.08 -6.33 3.63
N GLU A 51 4.00 -5.21 2.92
CA GLU A 51 2.78 -4.39 2.80
C GLU A 51 2.01 -4.78 1.53
N VAL A 52 0.76 -5.23 1.69
CA VAL A 52 -0.11 -5.63 0.57
C VAL A 52 -1.16 -4.55 0.30
N GLY A 53 -1.19 -4.04 -0.93
CA GLY A 53 -2.07 -2.94 -1.33
C GLY A 53 -1.54 -1.58 -0.89
N CYS A 54 -0.24 -1.31 -1.10
CA CYS A 54 0.43 -0.11 -0.59
C CYS A 54 -0.06 1.20 -1.24
N GLY A 55 -0.73 1.11 -2.39
CA GLY A 55 -1.24 2.26 -3.13
C GLY A 55 -0.15 3.31 -3.38
N THR A 56 -0.43 4.57 -3.02
CA THR A 56 0.51 5.69 -3.16
C THR A 56 1.48 5.84 -1.97
N GLY A 57 1.53 4.84 -1.09
CA GLY A 57 2.45 4.79 0.05
C GLY A 57 1.94 5.45 1.32
N PHE A 58 0.61 5.55 1.53
CA PHE A 58 0.07 6.21 2.72
C PHE A 58 0.42 5.47 4.01
N THR A 59 0.23 4.14 4.05
CA THR A 59 0.62 3.32 5.21
C THR A 59 2.11 3.04 5.23
N THR A 60 2.74 2.86 4.07
CA THR A 60 4.21 2.80 3.91
C THR A 60 4.92 3.89 4.70
N TYR A 61 4.43 5.14 4.67
CA TYR A 61 4.99 6.26 5.43
C TYR A 61 5.20 5.98 6.91
N GLU A 62 4.27 5.28 7.55
CA GLU A 62 4.35 4.96 8.98
C GLU A 62 5.20 3.72 9.24
N ILE A 63 5.15 2.74 8.32
CA ILE A 63 5.95 1.51 8.41
C ILE A 63 7.45 1.85 8.37
N VAL A 64 7.90 2.64 7.38
CA VAL A 64 9.33 2.96 7.19
C VAL A 64 9.96 3.76 8.34
N ARG A 65 9.14 4.31 9.23
CA ARG A 65 9.60 5.00 10.45
C ARG A 65 9.95 4.04 11.58
N ARG A 66 9.58 2.77 11.46
CA ARG A 66 9.75 1.73 12.48
C ARG A 66 10.64 0.59 12.01
N VAL A 67 10.63 0.31 10.72
CA VAL A 67 11.38 -0.77 10.08
C VAL A 67 12.11 -0.28 8.85
N LYS A 68 13.27 -0.88 8.59
CA LYS A 68 14.08 -0.57 7.41
C LYS A 68 13.73 -1.46 6.21
N ASP A 69 13.48 -2.74 6.46
CA ASP A 69 13.30 -3.74 5.42
C ASP A 69 11.81 -3.91 5.08
N VAL A 70 11.37 -3.14 4.07
CA VAL A 70 9.98 -3.13 3.60
C VAL A 70 9.90 -3.56 2.14
N VAL A 71 9.05 -4.55 1.88
CA VAL A 71 8.58 -4.89 0.55
C VAL A 71 7.11 -4.49 0.45
N ALA A 72 6.76 -3.69 -0.53
CA ALA A 72 5.41 -3.15 -0.68
C ALA A 72 4.85 -3.50 -2.06
N ILE A 73 3.63 -4.03 -2.11
CA ILE A 73 3.00 -4.49 -3.34
C ILE A 73 1.69 -3.79 -3.63
N ASP A 74 1.45 -3.50 -4.92
CA ASP A 74 0.15 -3.03 -5.41
C ASP A 74 -0.06 -3.52 -6.84
N ILE A 75 -1.32 -3.69 -7.22
CA ILE A 75 -1.73 -4.22 -8.52
C ILE A 75 -1.68 -3.16 -9.64
N THR A 76 -1.51 -1.89 -9.27
CA THR A 76 -1.67 -0.72 -10.16
C THR A 76 -0.33 0.01 -10.38
N PRO A 77 0.24 0.03 -11.61
CA PRO A 77 1.51 0.70 -11.89
C PRO A 77 1.51 2.20 -11.57
N GLU A 78 0.38 2.88 -11.77
CA GLU A 78 0.25 4.30 -11.51
C GLU A 78 0.40 4.65 -10.02
N GLN A 79 -0.04 3.75 -9.13
CA GLN A 79 0.10 3.90 -7.69
C GLN A 79 1.54 3.65 -7.25
N ILE A 80 2.14 2.55 -7.72
CA ILE A 80 3.56 2.23 -7.48
C ILE A 80 4.48 3.36 -7.93
N SER A 81 4.26 3.94 -9.11
CA SER A 81 5.08 5.05 -9.60
C SER A 81 5.06 6.27 -8.67
N LYS A 82 3.93 6.56 -8.01
CA LYS A 82 3.83 7.62 -7.01
C LYS A 82 4.52 7.22 -5.69
N ALA A 83 4.34 5.98 -5.26
CA ALA A 83 4.93 5.48 -4.02
C ALA A 83 6.46 5.45 -4.09
N VAL A 84 7.04 4.95 -5.19
CA VAL A 84 8.49 4.95 -5.47
C VAL A 84 9.08 6.36 -5.40
N LYS A 85 8.37 7.36 -5.95
CA LYS A 85 8.83 8.76 -5.88
C LYS A 85 8.84 9.32 -4.44
N ARG A 86 7.94 8.84 -3.58
CA ARG A 86 7.84 9.27 -2.17
C ARG A 86 8.82 8.53 -1.26
N PHE A 87 9.07 7.26 -1.53
CA PHE A 87 9.89 6.36 -0.71
C PHE A 87 10.88 5.58 -1.58
N PRO A 88 11.92 6.23 -2.12
CA PRO A 88 12.84 5.58 -3.06
C PRO A 88 13.62 4.40 -2.47
N ASP A 89 13.73 4.33 -1.14
CA ASP A 89 14.46 3.28 -0.43
C ASP A 89 13.60 2.04 -0.13
N VAL A 90 12.30 2.05 -0.46
CA VAL A 90 11.39 0.91 -0.27
C VAL A 90 11.36 0.02 -1.51
N ASN A 91 11.35 -1.30 -1.32
CA ASN A 91 11.24 -2.24 -2.43
C ASN A 91 9.78 -2.38 -2.88
N PHE A 92 9.40 -1.65 -3.92
CA PHE A 92 8.06 -1.73 -4.49
C PHE A 92 7.97 -2.75 -5.62
N LEU A 93 6.97 -3.63 -5.55
CA LEU A 93 6.69 -4.62 -6.60
C LEU A 93 5.27 -4.47 -7.11
N MET A 94 5.10 -4.60 -8.43
CA MET A 94 3.76 -4.81 -8.97
C MET A 94 3.37 -6.26 -8.71
N GLY A 95 2.27 -6.46 -7.99
CA GLY A 95 1.90 -7.78 -7.50
C GLY A 95 0.41 -7.94 -7.30
N ASP A 96 -0.03 -9.18 -7.35
CA ASP A 96 -1.41 -9.58 -7.09
C ASP A 96 -1.50 -10.14 -5.68
N ALA A 97 -2.34 -9.56 -4.82
CA ALA A 97 -2.47 -10.00 -3.43
C ALA A 97 -2.96 -11.46 -3.32
N GLU A 98 -3.70 -11.96 -4.32
CA GLU A 98 -4.19 -13.34 -4.37
C GLU A 98 -3.15 -14.34 -4.91
N ASN A 99 -2.05 -13.84 -5.49
CA ASN A 99 -0.98 -14.65 -6.07
C ASN A 99 0.36 -13.96 -5.83
N LEU A 100 0.77 -13.96 -4.57
CA LEU A 100 1.97 -13.27 -4.11
C LEU A 100 3.23 -13.88 -4.74
N PRO A 101 4.20 -13.06 -5.18
CA PRO A 101 5.45 -13.54 -5.78
C PRO A 101 6.48 -13.97 -4.71
N PHE A 102 6.03 -14.54 -3.59
CA PHE A 102 6.87 -15.00 -2.48
C PHE A 102 6.69 -16.50 -2.27
N LYS A 103 7.71 -17.13 -1.70
CA LYS A 103 7.65 -18.54 -1.30
C LYS A 103 6.89 -18.64 0.03
N ASP A 104 6.21 -19.75 0.24
CA ASP A 104 5.64 -20.13 1.54
C ASP A 104 6.73 -20.41 2.58
#